data_AF-Q3MF28-F1
#
_entry.id   AF-Q3MF28-F1
#
_cell.length_a   1.000
_cell.length_b   1.000
_cell.length_c   1.000
_cell.angle_alpha   90.00
_cell.angle_beta   90.00
_cell.angle_gamma   90.00
#
_symmetry.space_group_name_H-M   'P 1'
#
loop_
_entity.id
_entity.type
_entity.pdbx_description
1 polymer ?
#
loop_
_entity_poly.entity_id
_entity_poly.type
_entity_poly.pdbx_seq_one_letter_code
_entity_poly.pdbx_strand_id
1 'polypeptide(L)'
;MQEPEFAQTQSKEATVPEINSQTGTITKLQPPVQSQEEWRKYGEQVSDFLATLPDYVGNFFNQYKQPLVSVGLIVASIVAVKVLLAVLDSLNDIPLVAPTFELIGIGYSAWFVYRYLLKASTRQELTHEITTLKSQVVGQEDS
;
A
#
# COMPACT_ATOMS: atom_id res chain seq x y z
N MET A 1 -41.80 -70.34 11.97
CA MET A 1 -42.64 -69.35 12.67
C MET A 1 -41.93 -68.95 13.94
N GLN A 2 -41.42 -67.72 14.00
CA GLN A 2 -40.99 -67.00 15.21
C GLN A 2 -40.94 -65.52 14.82
N GLU A 3 -41.77 -64.72 15.48
CA GLU A 3 -41.95 -63.27 15.29
C GLU A 3 -40.68 -62.47 15.64
N PRO A 4 -40.48 -61.27 15.05
CA PRO A 4 -39.46 -60.35 15.50
C PRO A 4 -39.95 -59.57 16.74
N GLU A 5 -39.25 -59.71 17.86
CA GLU A 5 -39.42 -58.84 19.03
C GLU A 5 -38.87 -57.43 18.75
N PHE A 6 -39.72 -56.43 18.98
CA PHE A 6 -39.37 -55.03 18.86
C PHE A 6 -38.47 -54.61 20.02
N ALA A 7 -37.20 -54.31 19.74
CA ALA A 7 -36.31 -53.67 20.69
C ALA A 7 -36.80 -52.24 20.98
N GLN A 8 -37.30 -52.01 22.19
CA GLN A 8 -37.70 -50.69 22.69
C GLN A 8 -36.46 -49.77 22.79
N THR A 9 -36.58 -48.57 22.25
CA THR A 9 -35.56 -47.53 22.33
C THR A 9 -35.38 -47.07 23.77
N GLN A 10 -34.19 -47.31 24.32
CA GLN A 10 -33.73 -46.81 25.62
C GLN A 10 -33.63 -45.27 25.57
N SER A 11 -34.56 -44.56 26.21
CA SER A 11 -34.48 -43.12 26.41
C SER A 11 -33.41 -42.81 27.47
N LYS A 12 -32.32 -42.15 27.06
CA LYS A 12 -31.31 -41.62 27.99
C LYS A 12 -31.96 -40.61 28.93
N GLU A 13 -31.90 -40.92 30.22
CA GLU A 13 -32.27 -40.08 31.34
C GLU A 13 -31.53 -38.73 31.27
N ALA A 14 -32.26 -37.67 30.96
CA ALA A 14 -31.75 -36.30 31.08
C ALA A 14 -31.91 -35.88 32.54
N THR A 15 -30.80 -35.72 33.26
CA THR A 15 -30.78 -35.12 34.60
C THR A 15 -31.27 -33.68 34.51
N VAL A 16 -32.51 -33.41 34.95
CA VAL A 16 -33.04 -32.07 35.10
C VAL A 16 -32.70 -31.57 36.51
N PRO A 17 -31.94 -30.47 36.67
CA PRO A 17 -31.71 -29.90 37.99
C PRO A 17 -33.02 -29.37 38.59
N GLU A 18 -33.23 -29.71 39.86
CA GLU A 18 -34.40 -29.33 40.68
C GLU A 18 -34.51 -27.81 40.80
N ILE A 19 -35.55 -27.23 40.19
CA ILE A 19 -35.87 -25.81 40.31
C ILE A 19 -36.72 -25.62 41.58
N ASN A 20 -36.06 -25.24 42.68
CA ASN A 20 -36.73 -24.71 43.86
C ASN A 20 -37.52 -23.45 43.47
N SER A 21 -38.84 -23.53 43.60
CA SER A 21 -39.79 -22.44 43.34
C SER A 21 -40.16 -21.76 44.66
N GLN A 22 -39.28 -20.87 45.13
CA GLN A 22 -39.66 -19.82 46.08
C GLN A 22 -40.13 -18.58 45.31
N THR A 23 -41.44 -18.35 45.39
CA THR A 23 -42.16 -17.21 44.85
C THR A 23 -41.67 -15.89 45.45
N GLY A 24 -41.29 -14.95 44.59
CA GLY A 24 -41.16 -13.53 44.93
C GLY A 24 -39.75 -12.97 44.80
N THR A 25 -39.37 -12.61 43.57
CA THR A 25 -38.73 -11.34 43.17
C THR A 25 -38.33 -11.49 41.70
N ILE A 26 -38.96 -10.71 40.82
CA ILE A 26 -38.46 -10.44 39.47
C ILE A 26 -37.08 -9.79 39.64
N THR A 27 -36.04 -10.63 39.69
CA THR A 27 -34.67 -10.18 39.72
C THR A 27 -34.41 -9.57 38.35
N LYS A 28 -34.48 -8.24 38.28
CA LYS A 28 -33.82 -7.48 37.21
C LYS A 28 -32.46 -8.12 37.02
N LEU A 29 -32.17 -8.64 35.83
CA LEU A 29 -30.84 -9.10 35.44
C LEU A 29 -29.89 -7.92 35.62
N GLN A 30 -29.38 -7.77 36.84
CA GLN A 30 -28.35 -6.82 37.16
C GLN A 30 -27.11 -7.43 36.52
N PRO A 31 -26.47 -6.74 35.56
CA PRO A 31 -25.24 -7.25 34.97
C PRO A 31 -24.30 -7.59 36.14
N PRO A 32 -23.67 -8.78 36.14
CA PRO A 32 -22.74 -9.14 37.20
C PRO A 32 -21.75 -7.99 37.34
N VAL A 33 -21.58 -7.47 38.56
CA VAL A 33 -20.71 -6.30 38.83
C VAL A 33 -19.31 -6.51 38.23
N GLN A 34 -18.89 -7.78 38.14
CA GLN A 34 -17.68 -8.25 37.48
C GLN A 34 -17.59 -7.90 35.97
N SER A 35 -18.68 -7.99 35.19
CA SER A 35 -18.63 -7.68 33.75
C SER A 35 -18.47 -6.18 33.50
N GLN A 36 -19.06 -5.33 34.34
CA GLN A 36 -18.86 -3.88 34.24
C GLN A 36 -17.43 -3.49 34.59
N GLU A 37 -16.84 -4.09 35.61
CA GLU A 37 -15.44 -3.86 36.00
C GLU A 37 -14.46 -4.35 34.92
N GLU A 38 -14.72 -5.49 34.29
CA GLU A 38 -13.93 -6.02 33.17
C GLU A 38 -14.00 -5.08 31.94
N TRP A 39 -15.19 -4.63 31.54
CA TRP A 39 -15.35 -3.68 30.44
C TRP A 39 -14.68 -2.32 30.70
N ARG A 40 -14.64 -1.87 31.95
CA ARG A 40 -13.88 -0.64 32.31
C ARG A 40 -12.38 -0.86 32.16
N LYS A 41 -11.84 -1.99 32.65
CA LYS A 41 -10.41 -2.32 32.55
C LYS A 41 -9.94 -2.44 31.10
N TYR A 42 -10.72 -3.13 30.25
CA TYR A 42 -10.42 -3.22 28.82
C TYR A 42 -10.57 -1.87 28.12
N GLY A 43 -11.59 -1.08 28.48
CA GLY A 43 -11.79 0.26 27.93
C GLY A 43 -10.65 1.22 28.26
N GLU A 44 -10.13 1.16 29.49
CA GLU A 44 -9.00 1.98 29.96
C GLU A 44 -7.71 1.58 29.25
N GLN A 45 -7.42 0.27 29.13
CA GLN A 45 -6.26 -0.23 28.38
C GLN A 45 -6.30 0.14 26.88
N VAL A 46 -7.47 0.07 26.25
CA VAL A 46 -7.65 0.50 24.86
C VAL A 46 -7.50 2.02 24.76
N SER A 47 -8.06 2.78 25.69
CA SER A 47 -7.92 4.24 25.73
C SER A 47 -6.46 4.67 25.86
N ASP A 48 -5.69 4.04 26.75
CA ASP A 48 -4.27 4.32 26.96
C ASP A 48 -3.43 3.96 25.73
N PHE A 49 -3.75 2.83 25.08
CA PHE A 49 -3.13 2.46 23.81
C PHE A 49 -3.47 3.46 22.69
N LEU A 50 -4.73 3.89 22.58
CA LEU A 50 -5.15 4.87 21.58
C LEU A 50 -4.56 6.26 21.84
N ALA A 51 -4.40 6.65 23.11
CA ALA A 51 -3.75 7.91 23.49
C ALA A 51 -2.27 7.93 23.10
N THR A 52 -1.61 6.76 23.10
CA THR A 52 -0.19 6.61 22.74
C THR A 52 0.05 6.29 21.25
N LEU A 53 -0.99 5.98 20.48
CA LEU A 53 -0.89 5.75 19.03
C LEU A 53 -0.27 6.92 18.25
N PRO A 54 -0.67 8.19 18.46
CA PRO A 54 -0.10 9.32 17.73
C PRO A 54 1.41 9.43 17.95
N ASP A 55 1.87 9.21 19.19
CA ASP A 55 3.28 9.26 19.54
C ASP A 55 4.05 8.09 18.89
N TYR A 56 3.51 6.88 18.91
CA TYR A 56 4.16 5.71 18.29
C TYR A 56 4.26 5.87 16.76
N VAL A 57 3.19 6.27 16.10
CA VAL A 57 3.16 6.50 14.64
C VAL A 57 4.04 7.68 14.24
N GLY A 58 3.99 8.77 15.02
CA GLY A 58 4.82 9.95 14.80
C GLY A 58 6.30 9.65 14.97
N ASN A 59 6.69 8.96 16.03
CA ASN A 59 8.07 8.56 16.29
C ASN A 59 8.57 7.56 15.27
N PHE A 60 7.76 6.56 14.88
CA PHE A 60 8.10 5.65 13.80
C PHE A 60 8.34 6.41 12.49
N PHE A 61 7.40 7.25 12.06
CA PHE A 61 7.55 7.98 10.81
C PHE A 61 8.78 8.89 10.84
N ASN A 62 9.01 9.62 11.94
CA ASN A 62 10.18 10.47 12.13
C ASN A 62 11.50 9.68 12.14
N GLN A 63 11.55 8.55 12.85
CA GLN A 63 12.73 7.68 12.95
C GLN A 63 13.07 7.03 11.60
N TYR A 64 12.05 6.66 10.82
CA TYR A 64 12.20 5.94 9.55
C TYR A 64 11.98 6.83 8.31
N LYS A 65 11.96 8.17 8.41
CA LYS A 65 11.71 9.04 7.25
C LYS A 65 12.60 8.73 6.07
N GLN A 66 13.91 8.66 6.30
CA GLN A 66 14.88 8.43 5.24
C GLN A 66 14.68 7.07 4.53
N PRO A 67 14.64 5.91 5.24
CA PRO A 67 14.37 4.65 4.57
C PRO A 67 12.96 4.55 3.97
N LEU A 68 11.93 5.13 4.62
CA LEU A 68 10.57 5.15 4.07
C LEU A 68 10.51 5.95 2.75
N VAL A 69 11.19 7.09 2.68
CA VAL A 69 11.28 7.87 1.45
C VAL A 69 12.05 7.09 0.39
N SER A 70 13.16 6.43 0.72
CA SER A 70 13.90 5.61 -0.26
C SER A 70 13.07 4.45 -0.80
N VAL A 71 12.41 3.67 0.08
CA VAL A 71 11.52 2.58 -0.33
C VAL A 71 10.33 3.12 -1.12
N GLY A 72 9.76 4.24 -0.66
CA GLY A 72 8.67 4.94 -1.34
C GLY A 72 9.08 5.39 -2.75
N LEU A 73 10.28 5.92 -2.92
CA LEU A 73 10.85 6.28 -4.22
C LEU A 73 11.05 5.06 -5.10
N ILE A 74 11.60 3.96 -4.58
CA ILE A 74 11.77 2.72 -5.36
C ILE A 74 10.40 2.20 -5.85
N VAL A 75 9.42 2.12 -4.95
CA VAL A 75 8.06 1.69 -5.31
C VAL A 75 7.43 2.65 -6.32
N ALA A 76 7.56 3.96 -6.10
CA ALA A 76 7.07 4.97 -7.02
C ALA A 76 7.73 4.87 -8.40
N SER A 77 9.04 4.62 -8.47
CA SER A 77 9.76 4.40 -9.73
C SER A 77 9.24 3.17 -10.47
N ILE A 78 8.99 2.06 -9.77
CA ILE A 78 8.41 0.86 -10.37
C ILE A 78 7.01 1.17 -10.95
N VAL A 79 6.17 1.85 -10.17
CA VAL A 79 4.83 2.26 -10.63
C VAL A 79 4.93 3.20 -11.83
N ALA A 80 5.83 4.17 -11.80
CA ALA A 80 6.05 5.10 -12.91
C ALA A 80 6.47 4.37 -14.19
N VAL A 81 7.37 3.38 -14.09
CA VAL A 81 7.75 2.52 -15.22
C VAL A 81 6.52 1.75 -15.74
N LYS A 82 5.68 1.18 -14.87
CA LYS A 82 4.46 0.50 -15.31
C LYS A 82 3.48 1.44 -16.03
N VAL A 83 3.30 2.64 -15.51
CA VAL A 83 2.45 3.67 -16.14
C VAL A 83 3.02 4.05 -17.49
N LEU A 84 4.34 4.27 -17.59
CA LEU A 84 5.00 4.56 -18.86
C LEU A 84 4.79 3.43 -19.88
N LEU A 85 4.97 2.18 -19.48
CA LEU A 85 4.71 1.02 -20.35
C LEU A 85 3.25 0.96 -20.80
N ALA A 86 2.29 1.21 -19.91
CA ALA A 86 0.86 1.23 -20.25
C ALA A 86 0.52 2.37 -21.23
N VAL A 87 1.15 3.53 -21.09
CA VAL A 87 1.01 4.63 -22.05
C VAL A 87 1.59 4.22 -23.40
N LEU A 88 2.79 3.64 -23.45
CA LEU A 88 3.40 3.18 -24.70
C LEU A 88 2.54 2.13 -25.40
N ASP A 89 1.95 1.20 -24.63
CA ASP A 89 1.01 0.19 -25.13
C ASP A 89 -0.23 0.86 -25.75
N SER A 90 -0.82 1.83 -25.03
CA SER A 90 -1.97 2.59 -25.53
C SER A 90 -1.66 3.41 -26.79
N LEU A 91 -0.43 3.93 -26.91
CA LEU A 91 0.02 4.64 -28.10
C LEU A 91 0.22 3.70 -29.28
N ASN A 92 0.64 2.46 -29.04
CA ASN A 92 0.82 1.45 -30.08
C ASN A 92 -0.53 1.02 -30.70
N ASP A 93 -1.62 1.10 -29.93
CA ASP A 93 -2.98 0.91 -30.44
C ASP A 93 -3.44 2.02 -31.41
N ILE A 94 -2.75 3.17 -31.42
CA ILE A 94 -3.05 4.28 -32.33
C ILE A 94 -2.14 4.18 -33.57
N PRO A 95 -2.68 3.83 -34.75
CA PRO A 95 -1.89 3.45 -35.93
C PRO A 95 -1.00 4.56 -36.50
N LEU A 96 -1.16 5.81 -36.08
CA LEU A 96 -0.39 6.96 -36.57
C LEU A 96 0.67 7.48 -35.58
N VAL A 97 0.67 7.01 -34.33
CA VAL A 97 1.58 7.57 -33.31
C VAL A 97 3.03 7.15 -33.54
N ALA A 98 3.27 5.85 -33.73
CA ALA A 98 4.60 5.34 -34.02
C ALA A 98 5.25 5.99 -35.27
N PRO A 99 4.60 6.01 -36.46
CA PRO A 99 5.21 6.61 -37.64
C PRO A 99 5.37 8.14 -37.54
N THR A 100 4.53 8.84 -36.78
CA THR A 100 4.71 10.29 -36.56
C THR A 100 5.89 10.58 -35.65
N PHE A 101 6.08 9.83 -34.56
CA PHE A 101 7.28 9.97 -33.72
C PHE A 101 8.55 9.60 -34.46
N GLU A 102 8.52 8.59 -35.34
CA GLU A 102 9.65 8.25 -36.20
C GLU A 102 10.01 9.40 -37.14
N LEU A 103 9.02 9.99 -37.82
CA LEU A 103 9.24 11.14 -38.70
C LEU A 103 9.78 12.36 -37.95
N ILE A 104 9.23 12.64 -36.76
CA ILE A 104 9.72 13.70 -35.88
C ILE A 104 11.17 13.43 -35.48
N GLY A 105 11.47 12.20 -35.05
CA GLY A 105 12.81 11.79 -34.63
C GLY A 105 13.84 11.91 -35.75
N ILE A 106 13.50 11.45 -36.96
CA ILE A 106 14.36 11.60 -38.16
C ILE A 106 14.54 13.08 -38.49
N GLY A 107 13.47 13.87 -38.47
CA GLY A 107 13.51 15.31 -38.75
C GLY A 107 14.44 16.07 -37.79
N TYR A 108 14.27 15.86 -36.49
CA TYR A 108 15.13 16.48 -35.48
C TYR A 108 16.57 15.97 -35.55
N SER A 109 16.78 14.68 -35.80
CA SER A 109 18.13 14.11 -35.93
C SER A 109 18.86 14.69 -37.14
N ALA A 110 18.20 14.75 -38.30
CA ALA A 110 18.77 15.35 -39.50
C ALA A 110 19.08 16.84 -39.30
N TRP A 111 18.15 17.59 -38.69
CA TRP A 111 18.35 19.00 -38.34
C TRP A 111 19.52 19.19 -37.36
N PHE A 112 19.62 18.34 -36.33
CA PHE A 112 20.67 18.40 -35.33
C PHE A 112 22.05 18.12 -35.94
N VAL A 113 22.17 17.06 -36.74
CA VAL A 113 23.42 16.73 -37.46
C VAL A 113 23.83 17.91 -38.34
N TYR A 114 22.90 18.44 -39.12
CA TYR A 114 23.17 19.58 -40.00
C TYR A 114 23.61 20.83 -39.25
N ARG A 115 22.92 21.19 -38.16
CA ARG A 115 23.19 22.41 -37.37
C ARG A 115 24.45 22.31 -36.53
N TYR A 116 24.70 21.16 -35.89
CA TYR A 116 25.74 21.05 -34.84
C TYR A 116 26.93 20.18 -35.21
N LEU A 117 26.78 19.20 -36.11
CA LEU A 117 27.88 18.25 -36.38
C LEU A 117 28.68 18.56 -37.65
N LEU A 118 28.09 19.17 -38.68
CA LEU A 118 28.80 19.39 -39.96
C LEU A 118 29.90 20.46 -39.88
N LYS A 119 29.67 21.57 -39.15
CA LYS A 119 30.61 22.69 -39.08
C LYS A 119 31.49 22.62 -37.83
N ALA A 120 32.77 22.95 -37.97
CA ALA A 120 33.71 22.94 -36.85
C ALA A 120 33.32 23.92 -35.74
N SER A 121 32.87 25.13 -36.10
CA SER A 121 32.42 26.14 -35.13
C SER A 121 31.22 25.67 -34.31
N THR A 122 30.26 24.99 -34.93
CA THR A 122 29.04 24.53 -34.24
C THR A 122 29.27 23.26 -33.41
N ARG A 123 30.25 22.43 -33.77
CA ARG A 123 30.73 21.35 -32.89
C ARG A 123 31.38 21.89 -31.62
N GLN A 124 32.15 22.97 -31.75
CA GLN A 124 32.83 23.61 -30.62
C GLN A 124 31.81 24.30 -29.69
N GLU A 125 30.83 24.99 -30.25
CA GLU A 125 29.66 25.54 -29.53
C GLU A 125 28.94 24.44 -28.74
N LEU A 126 28.56 23.33 -29.40
CA LEU A 126 27.89 22.19 -28.75
C LEU A 126 28.71 21.59 -27.60
N THR A 127 30.02 21.40 -27.81
CA THR A 127 30.90 20.83 -26.78
C THR A 127 31.00 21.73 -25.54
N HIS A 128 31.06 23.05 -25.76
CA HIS A 128 31.07 24.04 -24.68
C HIS A 128 29.75 24.03 -23.90
N GLU A 129 28.61 23.98 -24.60
CA GLU A 129 27.29 23.88 -23.99
C GLU A 129 27.13 22.60 -23.17
N ILE A 130 27.52 21.45 -23.72
CA ILE A 130 27.46 20.15 -23.00
C ILE A 130 28.32 20.19 -21.74
N THR A 131 29.53 20.75 -21.82
CA THR A 131 30.43 20.88 -20.66
C THR A 131 29.82 21.77 -19.58
N THR A 132 29.21 22.88 -19.99
CA THR A 132 28.52 23.80 -19.09
C THR A 132 27.33 23.13 -18.41
N LEU A 133 26.49 22.41 -19.16
CA LEU A 133 25.35 21.65 -18.61
C LEU A 133 25.80 20.54 -17.67
N LYS A 134 26.85 19.78 -18.02
CA LYS A 134 27.42 18.74 -17.16
C LYS A 134 27.84 19.35 -15.82
N SER A 135 28.52 20.48 -15.83
CA SER A 135 28.98 21.15 -14.61
C SER A 135 27.84 21.62 -13.71
N GLN A 136 26.70 22.03 -14.29
CA GLN A 136 25.54 22.49 -13.52
C GLN A 136 24.79 21.33 -12.84
N VAL A 137 24.72 20.16 -13.49
CA VAL A 137 23.95 19.02 -12.99
C VAL A 137 24.78 18.13 -12.06
N VAL A 138 26.04 17.88 -12.41
CA VAL A 138 26.93 16.94 -11.71
C VAL A 138 27.85 17.65 -10.70
N GLY A 139 27.99 18.98 -10.81
CA GLY A 139 28.96 19.76 -10.05
C GLY A 139 30.31 19.85 -10.77
N GLN A 140 31.10 20.90 -10.47
CA GLN A 140 32.45 21.06 -10.99
C GLN A 140 33.37 20.01 -10.35
N GLU A 141 33.99 19.15 -11.18
CA GLU A 141 35.11 18.30 -10.77
C GLU A 141 36.37 19.17 -10.65
N ASP A 142 36.40 20.04 -9.64
CA ASP A 142 37.63 20.72 -9.24
C ASP A 142 38.46 19.72 -8.43
N SER A 143 39.50 19.15 -9.05
CA SER A 143 40.59 18.42 -8.38
C SER A 143 41.88 19.20 -8.48
#